data_AF-A0A9X5H5V6-F1
#
_entry.id   AF-A0A9X5H5V6-F1
#
_cell.length_a   1.000
_cell.length_b   1.000
_cell.length_c   1.000
_cell.angle_alpha   90.00
_cell.angle_beta   90.00
_cell.angle_gamma   90.00
#
_symmetry.space_group_name_H-M   'P 1'
#
loop_
_entity.id
_entity.type
_entity.pdbx_description
1 polymer ?
#
loop_
_entity_poly.entity_id
_entity_poly.type
_entity_poly.pdbx_seq_one_letter_code
_entity_poly.pdbx_strand_id
1 'polypeptide(L)'
;MYIGNHYQGIMRLFSGMHGRGIHANMPLFGGASRRPNAGGRNTLEDLLTGHYKNSYGVEGMCVTNNPNARKIIQVSDEMKQRVFDNVKDAFYKYNGMSGDNEAEWEEMAQAKNAYYKTLKKSDRAAAAWTLGQFEISVSRKVAGAVKERVPGWTYGDQIPAGVLDEIFADESITSMVSRKYGTAGGLDIRA
;
A
#
# COMPACT_ATOMS: atom_id res chain seq x y z
N MET A 1 15.04 20.60 -19.52
CA MET A 1 13.75 19.99 -19.92
C MET A 1 13.57 18.72 -19.10
N TYR A 2 12.93 18.83 -17.94
CA TYR A 2 12.71 17.71 -17.02
C TYR A 2 11.30 17.17 -17.23
N ILE A 3 11.18 15.94 -17.73
CA ILE A 3 9.91 15.22 -17.85
C ILE A 3 9.66 14.60 -16.48
N GLY A 4 8.95 15.33 -15.62
CA GLY A 4 8.63 14.92 -14.24
C GLY A 4 7.48 13.92 -14.20
N ASN A 5 7.78 12.71 -13.77
CA ASN A 5 6.81 11.63 -13.55
C ASN A 5 6.00 11.91 -12.27
N HIS A 6 4.72 12.29 -12.41
CA HIS A 6 3.77 12.61 -11.34
C HIS A 6 3.32 11.35 -10.56
N TYR A 7 4.15 10.86 -9.63
CA TYR A 7 3.80 9.78 -8.68
C TYR A 7 3.39 10.34 -7.30
N GLN A 8 2.37 11.20 -7.23
CA GLN A 8 1.93 11.86 -5.98
C GLN A 8 0.55 11.39 -5.45
N GLY A 9 -0.14 10.45 -6.11
CA GLY A 9 -1.38 9.83 -5.58
C GLY A 9 -1.14 8.91 -4.35
N ILE A 10 -2.17 8.17 -3.89
CA ILE A 10 -2.28 7.18 -2.76
C ILE A 10 -1.00 6.44 -2.27
N MET A 11 0.06 6.46 -3.06
CA MET A 11 1.43 6.00 -2.86
C MET A 11 2.24 6.66 -1.73
N ARG A 12 1.60 7.11 -0.65
CA ARG A 12 2.29 7.27 0.64
C ARG A 12 2.38 5.94 1.40
N LEU A 13 1.54 4.95 1.05
CA LEU A 13 1.50 3.61 1.64
C LEU A 13 2.75 2.75 1.39
N PHE A 14 3.55 3.06 0.36
CA PHE A 14 4.78 2.31 0.03
C PHE A 14 6.07 3.14 0.03
N SER A 15 5.96 4.47 0.12
CA SER A 15 7.13 5.38 0.11
C SER A 15 7.91 5.41 1.45
N GLY A 16 7.50 4.61 2.44
CA GLY A 16 8.17 4.51 3.74
C GLY A 16 9.25 3.43 3.86
N MET A 17 9.55 2.65 2.80
CA MET A 17 10.44 1.47 2.93
C MET A 17 11.73 1.50 2.10
N HIS A 18 12.08 2.61 1.44
CA HIS A 18 13.40 2.78 0.83
C HIS A 18 13.93 4.20 1.10
N GLY A 19 15.00 4.26 1.91
CA GLY A 19 15.86 5.44 2.03
C GLY A 19 15.35 6.52 2.98
N ARG A 20 15.81 6.50 4.24
CA ARG A 20 16.07 7.77 4.95
C ARG A 20 17.17 8.51 4.18
N GLY A 21 16.79 9.28 3.18
CA GLY A 21 17.58 10.38 2.67
C GLY A 21 17.58 11.49 3.71
N ILE A 22 18.77 11.98 4.01
CA ILE A 22 19.06 13.02 4.98
C ILE A 22 18.27 14.28 4.63
N HIS A 23 17.32 14.68 5.47
CA HIS A 23 16.89 16.07 5.55
C HIS A 23 17.46 16.63 6.85
N ALA A 24 18.54 17.39 6.70
CA ALA A 24 19.17 18.14 7.76
C ALA A 24 18.17 19.20 8.23
N ASN A 25 17.52 18.93 9.37
CA ASN A 25 17.23 19.87 10.46
C ASN A 25 16.18 19.24 11.38
N MET A 26 16.59 18.27 12.20
CA MET A 26 15.87 17.93 13.43
C MET A 26 16.89 17.98 14.57
N PRO A 27 16.55 18.64 15.69
CA PRO A 27 17.54 19.02 16.68
C PRO A 27 18.15 17.78 17.33
N LEU A 28 19.47 17.76 17.29
CA LEU A 28 20.33 16.88 18.06
C LEU A 28 20.16 17.26 19.55
N PHE A 29 19.89 16.26 20.40
CA PHE A 29 19.67 16.32 21.86
C PHE A 29 18.26 16.67 22.39
N GLY A 30 17.73 15.74 23.20
CA GLY A 30 16.76 16.02 24.27
C GLY A 30 15.31 15.64 23.96
N GLY A 31 14.84 14.51 24.49
CA GLY A 31 13.41 14.17 24.51
C GLY A 31 13.14 12.67 24.43
N ALA A 32 13.07 12.02 25.58
CA ALA A 32 12.71 10.61 25.69
C ALA A 32 11.23 10.38 25.36
N SER A 33 10.90 10.11 24.09
CA SER A 33 9.61 9.53 23.71
C SER A 33 9.78 8.01 23.58
N ARG A 34 9.79 7.34 24.74
CA ARG A 34 9.77 5.87 24.83
C ARG A 34 8.44 5.36 24.29
N ARG A 35 8.42 4.88 23.04
CA ARG A 35 7.38 3.92 22.62
C ARG A 35 7.61 2.61 23.41
N PRO A 36 6.55 1.93 23.93
CA PRO A 36 6.74 0.71 24.70
C PRO A 36 7.39 -0.35 23.82
N ASN A 37 8.53 -0.82 24.29
CA ASN A 37 9.36 -1.83 23.66
C ASN A 37 8.64 -3.19 23.73
N ALA A 38 7.82 -3.53 22.74
CA ALA A 38 7.10 -4.82 22.67
C ALA A 38 7.82 -5.89 21.83
N GLY A 39 9.11 -5.71 21.53
CA GLY A 39 9.94 -6.70 20.86
C GLY A 39 11.41 -6.38 21.07
N GLY A 40 12.22 -7.39 21.39
CA GLY A 40 13.67 -7.22 21.56
C GLY A 40 14.32 -6.53 20.36
N ARG A 41 15.51 -5.96 20.57
CA ARG A 41 16.30 -5.36 19.49
C ARG A 41 16.61 -6.41 18.44
N ASN A 42 16.30 -6.12 17.17
CA ASN A 42 16.73 -6.95 16.03
C ASN A 42 18.26 -7.05 16.01
N THR A 43 18.79 -8.25 15.74
CA THR A 43 20.23 -8.48 15.52
C THR A 43 20.58 -8.60 14.03
N LEU A 44 21.87 -8.72 13.73
CA LEU A 44 22.33 -9.02 12.37
C LEU A 44 21.93 -10.45 11.97
N GLU A 45 21.99 -11.38 12.91
CA GLU A 45 21.54 -12.76 12.72
C GLU A 45 20.04 -12.79 12.36
N ASP A 46 19.20 -12.00 13.03
CA ASP A 46 17.77 -11.89 12.71
C ASP A 46 17.56 -11.40 11.26
N LEU A 47 18.37 -10.47 10.78
CA LEU A 47 18.31 -9.99 9.40
C LEU A 47 18.68 -11.09 8.40
N LEU A 48 19.76 -11.82 8.66
CA LEU A 48 20.27 -12.86 7.76
C LEU A 48 19.39 -14.13 7.75
N THR A 49 18.71 -14.41 8.87
CA THR A 49 17.86 -15.60 9.05
C THR A 49 16.37 -15.32 8.81
N GLY A 50 16.00 -14.09 8.47
CA GLY A 50 14.63 -13.68 8.21
C GLY A 50 13.74 -13.64 9.45
N HIS A 51 14.33 -13.47 10.63
CA HIS A 51 13.67 -13.23 11.92
C HIS A 51 13.60 -11.75 12.29
N TYR A 52 14.13 -10.87 11.43
CA TYR A 52 14.01 -9.43 11.60
C TYR A 52 12.54 -8.99 11.68
N LYS A 53 12.20 -8.34 12.79
CA LYS A 53 10.86 -7.82 13.09
C LYS A 53 10.72 -6.39 12.60
N ASN A 54 9.62 -6.09 11.91
CA ASN A 54 9.27 -4.70 11.59
C ASN A 54 8.76 -3.95 12.85
N SER A 55 8.38 -2.67 12.67
CA SER A 55 7.84 -1.82 13.74
C SER A 55 6.55 -2.36 14.41
N TYR A 56 5.88 -3.34 13.79
CA TYR A 56 4.67 -3.99 14.28
C TYR A 56 4.94 -5.41 14.85
N GLY A 57 6.21 -5.78 15.01
CA GLY A 57 6.64 -7.07 15.55
C GLY A 57 6.45 -8.24 14.58
N VAL A 58 6.32 -7.99 13.27
CA VAL A 58 6.12 -9.02 12.24
C VAL A 58 7.46 -9.43 11.62
N GLU A 59 7.77 -10.72 11.69
CA GLU A 59 8.92 -11.34 11.00
C GLU A 59 8.58 -11.70 9.55
N GLY A 60 9.60 -11.91 8.70
CA GLY A 60 9.41 -12.30 7.30
C GLY A 60 9.02 -11.17 6.35
N MET A 61 9.14 -9.92 6.82
CA MET A 61 8.84 -8.71 6.05
C MET A 61 10.08 -8.11 5.36
N CYS A 62 11.26 -8.71 5.54
CA CYS A 62 12.49 -8.22 4.93
C CYS A 62 12.47 -8.46 3.40
N VAL A 63 12.66 -7.38 2.65
CA VAL A 63 12.75 -7.39 1.18
C VAL A 63 14.20 -7.54 0.71
N THR A 64 15.15 -7.00 1.48
CA THR A 64 16.58 -7.05 1.16
C THR A 64 17.06 -8.50 1.04
N ASN A 65 17.74 -8.82 -0.06
CA ASN A 65 18.23 -10.17 -0.38
C ASN A 65 17.16 -11.26 -0.38
N ASN A 66 15.87 -10.91 -0.52
CA ASN A 66 14.78 -11.86 -0.60
C ASN A 66 14.25 -11.95 -2.05
N PRO A 67 14.64 -12.98 -2.84
CA PRO A 67 14.21 -13.12 -4.23
C PRO A 67 12.70 -13.40 -4.35
N ASN A 68 12.04 -13.80 -3.27
CA ASN A 68 10.60 -14.05 -3.25
C ASN A 68 9.77 -12.82 -2.90
N ALA A 69 10.38 -11.73 -2.41
CA ALA A 69 9.65 -10.59 -1.87
C ALA A 69 8.76 -9.86 -2.89
N ARG A 70 9.06 -9.96 -4.20
CA ARG A 70 8.28 -9.35 -5.28
C ARG A 70 7.43 -10.33 -6.07
N LYS A 71 7.25 -11.56 -5.56
CA LYS A 71 6.35 -12.52 -6.20
C LYS A 71 4.90 -12.12 -5.99
N ILE A 72 4.09 -12.28 -7.05
CA ILE A 72 2.63 -12.17 -6.95
C ILE A 72 2.08 -13.49 -6.45
N ILE A 73 1.37 -13.47 -5.32
CA ILE A 73 0.77 -14.64 -4.69
C ILE A 73 -0.73 -14.43 -4.49
N GLN A 74 -1.48 -15.50 -4.20
CA GLN A 74 -2.88 -15.32 -3.79
C GLN A 74 -2.92 -14.71 -2.38
N VAL A 75 -3.78 -13.72 -2.22
CA VAL A 75 -4.09 -13.08 -0.94
C VAL A 75 -5.60 -13.18 -0.69
N SER A 76 -6.03 -13.09 0.56
CA SER A 76 -7.46 -13.22 0.89
C SER A 76 -8.30 -12.12 0.23
N ASP A 77 -9.51 -12.49 -0.17
CA ASP A 77 -10.48 -11.55 -0.74
C ASP A 77 -10.90 -10.50 0.30
N GLU A 78 -10.99 -10.88 1.57
CA GLU A 78 -11.23 -9.95 2.70
C GLU A 78 -10.17 -8.84 2.76
N MET A 79 -8.89 -9.20 2.65
CA MET A 79 -7.82 -8.19 2.71
C MET A 79 -7.78 -7.35 1.43
N LYS A 80 -8.08 -7.93 0.26
CA LYS A 80 -8.26 -7.16 -0.98
C LYS A 80 -9.43 -6.18 -0.87
N GLN A 81 -10.56 -6.59 -0.31
CA GLN A 81 -11.73 -5.73 -0.11
C GLN A 81 -11.37 -4.53 0.75
N ARG A 82 -10.67 -4.74 1.87
CA ARG A 82 -10.25 -3.64 2.73
C ARG A 82 -9.27 -2.67 2.07
N VAL A 83 -8.34 -3.16 1.24
CA VAL A 83 -7.47 -2.29 0.43
C VAL A 83 -8.28 -1.52 -0.61
N PHE A 84 -9.26 -2.16 -1.24
CA PHE A 84 -10.17 -1.52 -2.19
C PHE A 84 -10.99 -0.41 -1.53
N ASP A 85 -11.56 -0.67 -0.35
CA ASP A 85 -12.34 0.31 0.42
C ASP A 85 -11.47 1.50 0.82
N ASN A 86 -10.21 1.27 1.20
CA ASN A 86 -9.26 2.35 1.48
C ASN A 86 -8.95 3.21 0.24
N VAL A 87 -8.84 2.60 -0.95
CA VAL A 87 -8.71 3.35 -2.20
C VAL A 87 -9.98 4.16 -2.46
N LYS A 88 -11.16 3.55 -2.29
CA LYS A 88 -12.45 4.23 -2.42
C LYS A 88 -12.52 5.46 -1.52
N ASP A 89 -12.26 5.29 -0.24
CA ASP A 89 -12.21 6.38 0.74
C ASP A 89 -11.26 7.50 0.34
N ALA A 90 -10.07 7.16 -0.19
CA ALA A 90 -9.12 8.16 -0.66
C ALA A 90 -9.64 8.98 -1.86
N PHE A 91 -10.41 8.37 -2.77
CA PHE A 91 -11.06 9.11 -3.85
C PHE A 91 -12.16 10.05 -3.34
N TYR A 92 -13.01 9.60 -2.41
CA TYR A 92 -14.08 10.44 -1.86
C TYR A 92 -13.57 11.56 -0.94
N LYS A 93 -12.60 11.27 -0.07
CA LYS A 93 -12.10 12.21 0.94
C LYS A 93 -11.02 13.15 0.39
N TYR A 94 -10.15 12.64 -0.48
CA TYR A 94 -8.91 13.30 -0.87
C TYR A 94 -8.74 13.42 -2.38
N ASN A 95 -9.80 13.25 -3.16
CA ASN A 95 -9.77 13.35 -4.63
C ASN A 95 -8.65 12.50 -5.27
N GLY A 96 -8.46 11.28 -4.76
CA GLY A 96 -7.48 10.31 -5.26
C GLY A 96 -6.06 10.53 -4.74
N MET A 97 -5.84 11.50 -3.86
CA MET A 97 -4.58 11.69 -3.11
C MET A 97 -4.56 10.84 -1.84
N SER A 98 -3.38 10.61 -1.27
CA SER A 98 -3.29 10.08 0.10
C SER A 98 -3.67 11.16 1.11
N GLY A 99 -4.48 10.81 2.10
CA GLY A 99 -4.77 11.69 3.23
C GLY A 99 -3.59 11.94 4.16
N ASP A 100 -3.72 12.97 4.99
CA ASP A 100 -2.83 13.31 6.11
C ASP A 100 -3.35 12.77 7.47
N ASN A 101 -4.29 11.83 7.46
CA ASN A 101 -4.85 11.30 8.69
C ASN A 101 -3.99 10.14 9.23
N GLU A 102 -3.16 10.44 10.23
CA GLU A 102 -2.29 9.45 10.89
C GLU A 102 -3.09 8.25 11.45
N ALA A 103 -4.31 8.48 11.95
CA ALA A 103 -5.13 7.40 12.51
C ALA A 103 -5.59 6.41 11.43
N GLU A 104 -5.98 6.90 10.25
CA GLU A 104 -6.35 6.04 9.10
C GLU A 104 -5.14 5.25 8.60
N TRP A 105 -3.96 5.88 8.58
CA TRP A 105 -2.72 5.21 8.20
C TRP A 105 -2.34 4.10 9.18
N GLU A 106 -2.38 4.38 10.48
CA GLU A 106 -2.08 3.41 11.52
C GLU A 106 -3.09 2.25 11.53
N GLU A 107 -4.38 2.53 11.32
CA GLU A 107 -5.44 1.51 11.24
C GLU A 107 -5.18 0.51 10.10
N MET A 108 -4.89 0.99 8.89
CA MET A 108 -4.60 0.15 7.74
C MET A 108 -3.27 -0.58 7.89
N ALA A 109 -2.27 0.05 8.51
CA ALA A 109 -0.99 -0.59 8.80
C ALA A 109 -1.15 -1.72 9.82
N GLN A 110 -1.91 -1.52 10.89
CA GLN A 110 -2.21 -2.57 11.87
C GLN A 110 -2.97 -3.72 11.24
N ALA A 111 -3.97 -3.44 10.40
CA ALA A 111 -4.74 -4.46 9.69
C ALA A 111 -3.87 -5.32 8.75
N LYS A 112 -3.05 -4.67 7.91
CA LYS A 112 -2.10 -5.37 7.03
C LYS A 112 -1.13 -6.24 7.84
N ASN A 113 -0.59 -5.72 8.95
CA ASN A 113 0.35 -6.48 9.79
C ASN A 113 -0.31 -7.63 10.56
N ALA A 114 -1.55 -7.46 11.03
CA ALA A 114 -2.34 -8.54 11.61
C ALA A 114 -2.59 -9.64 10.58
N TYR A 115 -2.97 -9.27 9.35
CA TYR A 115 -3.11 -10.20 8.24
C TYR A 115 -1.80 -10.93 7.92
N TYR A 116 -0.66 -10.24 7.84
CA TYR A 116 0.61 -10.92 7.56
C TYR A 116 0.98 -11.96 8.62
N LYS A 117 0.62 -11.75 9.89
CA LYS A 117 0.85 -12.74 10.95
C LYS A 117 0.10 -14.06 10.72
N THR A 118 -1.00 -14.05 9.96
CA THR A 118 -1.75 -15.28 9.60
C THR A 118 -1.09 -16.07 8.48
N LEU A 119 -0.17 -15.46 7.72
CA LEU A 119 0.53 -16.09 6.60
C LEU A 119 1.83 -16.77 7.04
N LYS A 120 2.30 -17.70 6.20
CA LYS A 120 3.64 -18.30 6.31
C LYS A 120 4.70 -17.20 6.25
N LYS A 121 5.71 -17.28 7.12
CA LYS A 121 6.77 -16.27 7.22
C LYS A 121 7.42 -15.93 5.87
N SER A 122 7.68 -16.93 5.03
CA SER A 122 8.27 -16.76 3.69
C SER A 122 7.44 -15.95 2.71
N ASP A 123 6.11 -15.92 2.91
CA ASP A 123 5.15 -15.40 1.94
C ASP A 123 4.71 -13.98 2.28
N ARG A 124 5.01 -13.49 3.50
CA ARG A 124 4.54 -12.20 4.02
C ARG A 124 5.03 -11.02 3.17
N ALA A 125 6.31 -10.99 2.80
CA ALA A 125 6.86 -9.96 1.93
C ALA A 125 6.18 -9.97 0.54
N ALA A 126 5.96 -11.16 -0.04
CA ALA A 126 5.24 -11.33 -1.31
C ALA A 126 3.77 -10.92 -1.21
N ALA A 127 3.10 -11.20 -0.09
CA ALA A 127 1.73 -10.76 0.19
C ALA A 127 1.65 -9.24 0.25
N ALA A 128 2.58 -8.59 0.94
CA ALA A 128 2.66 -7.14 1.03
C ALA A 128 2.90 -6.50 -0.35
N TRP A 129 3.79 -7.08 -1.15
CA TRP A 129 4.00 -6.67 -2.53
C TRP A 129 2.73 -6.82 -3.38
N THR A 130 2.06 -7.98 -3.28
CA THR A 130 0.82 -8.25 -4.01
C THR A 130 -0.28 -7.24 -3.67
N LEU A 131 -0.51 -6.97 -2.38
CA LEU A 131 -1.50 -5.99 -1.94
C LEU A 131 -1.16 -4.57 -2.42
N GLY A 132 0.13 -4.22 -2.47
CA GLY A 132 0.55 -2.93 -3.04
C GLY A 132 0.30 -2.82 -4.53
N GLN A 133 0.58 -3.88 -5.28
CA GLN A 133 0.26 -3.89 -6.70
C GLN A 133 -1.25 -3.87 -6.96
N PHE A 134 -2.02 -4.57 -6.13
CA PHE A 134 -3.48 -4.51 -6.16
C PHE A 134 -3.98 -3.08 -5.95
N GLU A 135 -3.52 -2.40 -4.89
CA GLU A 135 -3.86 -1.01 -4.57
C GLU A 135 -3.55 -0.05 -5.73
N ILE A 136 -2.37 -0.18 -6.34
CA ILE A 136 -1.95 0.58 -7.53
C ILE A 136 -2.89 0.32 -8.70
N SER A 137 -3.24 -0.95 -8.94
CA SER A 137 -4.08 -1.34 -10.07
C SER A 137 -5.49 -0.77 -9.95
N VAL A 138 -6.09 -0.83 -8.76
CA VAL A 138 -7.43 -0.27 -8.49
C VAL A 138 -7.37 1.25 -8.64
N SER A 139 -6.39 1.91 -8.02
CA SER A 139 -6.23 3.36 -8.09
C SER A 139 -6.06 3.87 -9.52
N ARG A 140 -5.25 3.17 -10.34
CA ARG A 140 -5.08 3.51 -11.77
C ARG A 140 -6.36 3.34 -12.55
N LYS A 141 -7.10 2.27 -12.29
CA LYS A 141 -8.36 2.00 -13.01
C LYS A 141 -9.42 3.04 -12.68
N VAL A 142 -9.60 3.37 -11.40
CA VAL A 142 -10.52 4.43 -10.95
C VAL A 142 -10.08 5.78 -11.52
N ALA A 143 -8.80 6.14 -11.42
CA ALA A 143 -8.29 7.39 -11.98
C ALA A 143 -8.48 7.48 -13.50
N GLY A 144 -8.33 6.37 -14.23
CA GLY A 144 -8.63 6.29 -15.66
C GLY A 144 -10.10 6.60 -15.94
N ALA A 145 -11.01 5.94 -15.24
CA ALA A 145 -12.45 6.17 -15.38
C ALA A 145 -12.85 7.61 -15.00
N VAL A 146 -12.24 8.19 -13.96
CA VAL A 146 -12.47 9.61 -13.60
C VAL A 146 -12.05 10.52 -14.75
N LYS A 147 -10.89 10.29 -15.38
CA LYS A 147 -10.40 11.10 -16.51
C LYS A 147 -11.27 10.98 -17.76
N GLU A 148 -11.89 9.83 -17.99
CA GLU A 148 -12.84 9.65 -19.08
C GLU A 148 -14.12 10.48 -18.88
N ARG A 149 -14.60 10.56 -17.64
CA ARG A 149 -15.80 11.34 -17.29
C ARG A 149 -15.52 12.82 -17.10
N VAL A 150 -14.32 13.17 -16.64
CA VAL A 150 -13.87 14.52 -16.32
C VAL A 150 -12.55 14.79 -17.05
N PRO A 151 -12.60 15.12 -18.35
CA PRO A 151 -11.40 15.43 -19.12
C PRO A 151 -10.60 16.57 -18.48
N GLY A 152 -9.29 16.35 -18.30
CA GLY A 152 -8.40 17.32 -17.66
C GLY A 152 -8.25 17.17 -16.15
N TRP A 153 -9.02 16.29 -15.49
CA TRP A 153 -8.84 15.99 -14.08
C TRP A 153 -7.45 15.42 -13.76
N THR A 154 -6.85 15.91 -12.69
CA THR A 154 -5.63 15.39 -12.07
C THR A 154 -5.84 15.11 -10.58
N TYR A 155 -4.94 14.34 -9.97
CA TYR A 155 -5.08 13.97 -8.56
C TYR A 155 -5.12 15.21 -7.66
N GLY A 156 -6.10 15.28 -6.75
CA GLY A 156 -6.34 16.43 -5.88
C GLY A 156 -7.41 17.39 -6.41
N ASP A 157 -7.67 17.39 -7.73
CA ASP A 157 -8.74 18.19 -8.31
C ASP A 157 -10.10 17.65 -7.87
N GLN A 158 -11.06 18.55 -7.64
CA GLN A 158 -12.39 18.16 -7.20
C GLN A 158 -13.07 17.26 -8.22
N ILE A 159 -13.61 16.13 -7.75
CA ILE A 159 -14.40 15.22 -8.56
C ILE A 159 -15.88 15.61 -8.44
N PRO A 160 -16.63 15.76 -9.56
CA PRO A 160 -18.05 16.06 -9.51
C PRO A 160 -18.84 14.98 -8.75
N ALA A 161 -19.87 15.41 -8.02
CA ALA A 161 -20.74 14.50 -7.27
C ALA A 161 -21.39 13.46 -8.20
N GLY A 162 -21.54 12.22 -7.72
CA GLY A 162 -22.12 11.10 -8.48
C GLY A 162 -21.16 10.38 -9.42
N VAL A 163 -20.09 11.03 -9.89
CA VAL A 163 -19.10 10.37 -10.79
C VAL A 163 -18.43 9.18 -10.11
N LEU A 164 -18.03 9.34 -8.84
CA LEU A 164 -17.42 8.24 -8.08
C LEU A 164 -18.41 7.10 -7.83
N ASP A 165 -19.70 7.39 -7.62
CA ASP A 165 -20.70 6.37 -7.35
C ASP A 165 -20.89 5.46 -8.58
N GLU A 166 -20.97 6.05 -9.78
CA GLU A 166 -21.02 5.29 -11.04
C GLU A 166 -19.75 4.45 -11.25
N ILE A 167 -18.57 5.04 -11.01
CA ILE A 167 -17.28 4.37 -11.21
C ILE A 167 -17.14 3.19 -10.24
N PHE A 168 -17.46 3.36 -8.96
CA PHE A 168 -17.35 2.30 -7.97
C PHE A 168 -18.50 1.28 -8.03
N ALA A 169 -19.57 1.55 -8.77
CA ALA A 169 -20.60 0.57 -9.11
C ALA A 169 -20.22 -0.31 -10.33
N ASP A 170 -19.23 0.11 -11.12
CA ASP A 170 -18.79 -0.61 -12.31
C ASP A 170 -18.22 -2.00 -11.96
N GLU A 171 -18.78 -3.04 -12.58
CA GLU A 171 -18.38 -4.44 -12.36
C GLU A 171 -16.90 -4.67 -12.66
N SER A 172 -16.35 -3.95 -13.63
CA SER A 172 -14.94 -4.08 -14.01
C SER A 172 -13.99 -3.58 -12.91
N ILE A 173 -14.46 -2.74 -11.99
CA ILE A 173 -13.72 -2.25 -10.81
C ILE A 173 -14.01 -3.14 -9.60
N THR A 174 -15.27 -3.45 -9.30
CA THR A 174 -15.64 -4.26 -8.13
C THR A 174 -15.15 -5.72 -8.23
N SER A 175 -15.18 -6.32 -9.43
CA SER A 175 -14.68 -7.68 -9.68
C SER A 175 -13.16 -7.84 -9.48
N MET A 176 -12.40 -6.74 -9.38
CA MET A 176 -10.96 -6.80 -9.11
C MET A 176 -10.67 -7.46 -7.75
N VAL A 177 -11.55 -7.27 -6.77
CA VAL A 177 -11.40 -7.85 -5.42
C VAL A 177 -11.38 -9.37 -5.46
N SER A 178 -12.26 -10.01 -6.22
CA SER A 178 -12.35 -11.48 -6.31
C SER A 178 -11.43 -12.09 -7.37
N ARG A 179 -10.71 -11.26 -8.13
CA ARG A 179 -9.87 -11.77 -9.21
C ARG A 179 -8.67 -12.55 -8.66
N LYS A 180 -8.42 -13.72 -9.25
CA LYS A 180 -7.23 -14.54 -8.95
C LYS A 180 -6.07 -14.18 -9.86
N TYR A 181 -4.88 -14.06 -9.27
CA TYR A 181 -3.65 -13.84 -10.03
C TYR A 181 -3.24 -15.10 -10.81
N GLY A 182 -2.73 -14.96 -12.04
CA GLY A 182 -2.22 -16.10 -12.84
C GLY A 182 -3.25 -16.90 -13.65
N THR A 183 -4.48 -16.43 -13.81
CA THR A 183 -5.45 -16.98 -14.77
C THR A 183 -5.49 -16.12 -16.04
N ALA A 184 -5.93 -16.67 -17.18
CA ALA A 184 -5.92 -16.01 -18.50
C ALA A 184 -6.78 -14.71 -18.62
N GLY A 185 -7.38 -14.24 -17.52
CA GLY A 185 -8.02 -12.93 -17.38
C GLY A 185 -7.63 -12.19 -16.09
N GLY A 186 -6.53 -12.59 -15.43
CA GLY A 186 -5.99 -12.04 -14.18
C GLY A 186 -5.69 -10.54 -14.24
N LEU A 187 -5.50 -9.88 -13.08
CA LEU A 187 -5.04 -8.49 -13.07
C LEU A 187 -3.65 -8.48 -13.71
N ASP A 188 -3.46 -7.70 -14.77
CA ASP A 188 -2.18 -7.56 -15.49
C ASP A 188 -1.23 -6.71 -14.64
N ILE A 189 -0.79 -7.31 -13.53
CA ILE A 189 0.17 -6.72 -12.60
C ILE A 189 1.54 -7.00 -13.18
N ARG A 190 2.10 -6.00 -13.85
CA ARG A 190 3.48 -6.04 -14.34
C ARG A 190 4.43 -6.22 -13.15
N ALA A 191 5.18 -7.32 -13.17
CA ALA A 191 6.23 -7.65 -12.21
C ALA A 191 7.43 -6.69 -12.34
#